data_AF-A0AAV2I802-F1
#
_entry.id   AF-A0AAV2I802-F1
#
_cell.length_a   1.000
_cell.length_b   1.000
_cell.length_c   1.000
_cell.angle_alpha   90.00
_cell.angle_beta   90.00
_cell.angle_gamma   90.00
#
_symmetry.space_group_name_H-M   'P 1'
#
loop_
_entity.id
_entity.type
_entity.pdbx_description
1 polymer ?
#
loop_
_entity_poly.entity_id
_entity_poly.type
_entity_poly.pdbx_seq_one_letter_code
_entity_poly.pdbx_strand_id
1 'polypeptide(L)'
;MSVILTACKNSRQRALEKALKKKENKKREKREAARTALCEKLGIDDIEGENNVKIWTFLLNGEPTSVVLHRDTLEVACNGDLVESTSDFCHCGSTIEFRVGERRGVITTSAGSKPKDGMTFTLTIDGCLVPNSPSDTD
;
A
#
# COMPACT_ATOMS: atom_id res chain seq x y z
N MET A 1 -51.54 7.03 -36.41
CA MET A 1 -51.18 8.11 -35.46
C MET A 1 -51.41 7.61 -34.04
N SER A 2 -50.36 7.38 -33.23
CA SER A 2 -50.50 7.34 -31.77
C SER A 2 -49.14 7.53 -31.09
N VAL A 3 -48.66 8.77 -31.07
CA VAL A 3 -47.40 9.18 -30.42
C VAL A 3 -47.56 9.37 -28.89
N ILE A 4 -48.79 9.24 -28.38
CA ILE A 4 -49.13 9.57 -26.98
C ILE A 4 -48.78 8.43 -26.02
N LEU A 5 -48.82 7.16 -26.48
CA LEU A 5 -48.53 5.99 -25.63
C LEU A 5 -47.02 5.81 -25.34
N THR A 6 -46.15 6.34 -26.18
CA THR A 6 -44.68 6.23 -26.03
C THR A 6 -44.15 7.14 -24.93
N ALA A 7 -44.74 8.34 -24.74
CA ALA A 7 -44.31 9.30 -23.73
C ALA A 7 -44.54 8.80 -22.29
N CYS A 8 -45.65 8.12 -22.02
CA CYS A 8 -45.97 7.56 -20.70
C CYS A 8 -45.05 6.39 -20.31
N LYS A 9 -44.61 5.57 -21.28
CA LYS A 9 -43.67 4.46 -21.02
C LYS A 9 -42.27 4.96 -20.67
N ASN A 10 -41.75 5.94 -21.41
CA ASN A 10 -40.43 6.52 -21.14
C ASN A 10 -40.36 7.27 -19.79
N SER A 11 -41.44 7.92 -19.37
CA SER A 11 -41.49 8.62 -18.08
C SER A 11 -41.47 7.66 -16.88
N ARG A 12 -42.28 6.59 -16.93
CA ARG A 12 -42.29 5.55 -15.87
C ARG A 12 -40.98 4.79 -15.78
N GLN A 13 -40.35 4.48 -16.92
CA GLN A 13 -39.08 3.77 -16.98
C GLN A 13 -37.95 4.58 -16.30
N ARG A 14 -37.84 5.88 -16.61
CA ARG A 14 -36.87 6.79 -15.96
C ARG A 14 -37.09 6.95 -14.47
N ALA A 15 -38.34 6.95 -14.00
CA ALA A 15 -38.66 7.04 -12.58
C ALA A 15 -38.20 5.80 -11.80
N LEU A 16 -38.37 4.61 -12.40
CA LEU A 16 -37.92 3.35 -11.81
C LEU A 16 -36.39 3.26 -11.76
N GLU A 17 -35.70 3.64 -12.83
CA GLU A 17 -34.22 3.67 -12.86
C GLU A 17 -33.63 4.63 -11.82
N LYS A 18 -34.21 5.84 -11.67
CA LYS A 18 -33.79 6.79 -10.62
C LYS A 18 -34.00 6.24 -9.22
N ALA A 19 -35.12 5.53 -8.98
CA ALA A 19 -35.40 4.92 -7.69
C ALA A 19 -34.41 3.78 -7.34
N LEU A 20 -34.05 2.97 -8.33
CA LEU A 20 -33.04 1.91 -8.15
C LEU A 20 -31.66 2.48 -7.87
N LYS A 21 -31.22 3.49 -8.63
CA LYS A 21 -29.93 4.15 -8.43
C LYS A 21 -29.84 4.85 -7.06
N LYS A 22 -30.93 5.47 -6.61
CA LYS A 22 -31.00 6.09 -5.26
C LYS A 22 -30.94 5.04 -4.14
N LYS A 23 -31.58 3.88 -4.32
CA LYS A 23 -31.49 2.76 -3.36
C LYS A 23 -30.07 2.17 -3.30
N GLU A 24 -29.40 2.07 -4.43
CA GLU A 24 -28.01 1.59 -4.50
C GLU A 24 -27.04 2.57 -3.82
N ASN A 25 -27.13 3.87 -4.11
CA ASN A 25 -26.27 4.87 -3.47
C ASN A 25 -26.49 4.91 -1.95
N LYS A 26 -27.76 4.91 -1.51
CA LYS A 26 -28.08 4.84 -0.07
C LYS A 26 -27.55 3.56 0.59
N LYS A 27 -27.55 2.43 -0.12
CA LYS A 27 -26.95 1.17 0.36
C LYS A 27 -25.44 1.27 0.44
N ARG A 28 -24.78 1.92 -0.54
CA ARG A 28 -23.34 2.18 -0.54
C ARG A 28 -22.93 3.11 0.61
N GLU A 29 -23.61 4.24 0.75
CA GLU A 29 -23.42 5.20 1.84
C GLU A 29 -23.59 4.52 3.21
N LYS A 30 -24.58 3.63 3.38
CA LYS A 30 -24.76 2.88 4.63
C LYS A 30 -23.63 1.89 4.90
N ARG A 31 -23.10 1.21 3.86
CA ARG A 31 -21.95 0.30 4.01
C ARG A 31 -20.67 1.07 4.34
N GLU A 32 -20.50 2.24 3.72
CA GLU A 32 -19.37 3.12 3.94
C GLU A 32 -19.39 3.72 5.34
N ALA A 33 -20.53 4.25 5.78
CA ALA A 33 -20.73 4.73 7.15
C ALA A 33 -20.53 3.60 8.19
N ALA A 34 -20.98 2.37 7.90
CA ALA A 34 -20.73 1.23 8.79
C ALA A 34 -19.25 0.83 8.85
N ARG A 35 -18.51 0.96 7.73
CA ARG A 35 -17.06 0.74 7.68
C ARG A 35 -16.32 1.81 8.49
N THR A 36 -16.67 3.07 8.30
CA THR A 36 -16.08 4.21 9.04
C THR A 36 -16.34 4.08 10.54
N ALA A 37 -17.57 3.80 10.95
CA ALA A 37 -17.91 3.62 12.37
C ALA A 37 -17.21 2.42 13.01
N LEU A 38 -16.94 1.35 12.24
CA LEU A 38 -16.18 0.20 12.73
C LEU A 38 -14.68 0.51 12.86
N CYS A 39 -14.13 1.35 11.99
CA CYS A 39 -12.75 1.83 12.08
C CYS A 39 -12.54 2.69 13.34
N GLU A 40 -13.44 3.64 13.59
CA GLU A 40 -13.40 4.51 14.78
C GLU A 40 -13.48 3.70 16.08
N LYS A 41 -14.33 2.69 16.13
CA LYS A 41 -14.54 1.88 17.35
C LYS A 41 -13.33 0.99 17.71
N LEU A 42 -12.48 0.65 16.74
CA LEU A 42 -11.34 -0.23 16.95
C LEU A 42 -10.04 0.54 17.27
N GLY A 43 -10.06 1.88 17.31
CA GLY A 43 -8.86 2.68 17.60
C GLY A 43 -7.75 2.45 16.56
N ILE A 44 -8.16 2.15 15.33
CA ILE A 44 -7.29 2.00 14.18
C ILE A 44 -7.33 3.35 13.48
N ASP A 45 -6.51 4.29 13.94
CA ASP A 45 -6.12 5.45 13.14
C ASP A 45 -5.53 4.89 11.83
N ASP A 46 -6.10 5.32 10.71
CA ASP A 46 -5.71 4.99 9.33
C ASP A 46 -4.79 3.77 9.17
N ILE A 47 -5.39 2.61 8.84
CA ILE A 47 -4.66 1.64 8.02
C ILE A 47 -4.42 2.32 6.67
N GLU A 48 -3.34 3.08 6.59
CA GLU A 48 -2.53 3.33 5.39
C GLU A 48 -1.72 2.04 5.05
N GLY A 49 -2.26 0.88 5.43
CA GLY A 49 -1.54 -0.38 5.59
C GLY A 49 -1.89 -1.40 4.52
N GLU A 50 -1.88 -0.99 3.25
CA GLU A 50 -1.45 -1.92 2.20
C GLU A 50 0.04 -1.75 1.87
N ASN A 51 0.69 -0.65 2.31
CA ASN A 51 2.06 -0.29 1.90
C ASN A 51 3.00 0.18 3.03
N ASN A 52 2.74 -0.14 4.31
CA ASN A 52 3.71 0.15 5.39
C ASN A 52 4.93 -0.80 5.32
N VAL A 53 4.88 -1.86 4.53
CA VAL A 53 6.02 -2.75 4.29
C VAL A 53 6.63 -2.51 2.92
N LYS A 54 7.96 -2.53 2.82
CA LYS A 54 8.69 -2.54 1.55
C LYS A 54 9.29 -3.92 1.36
N ILE A 55 8.99 -4.54 0.23
CA ILE A 55 9.42 -5.92 -0.08
C ILE A 55 10.39 -5.87 -1.26
N TRP A 56 11.50 -6.58 -1.12
CA TRP A 56 12.45 -6.84 -2.20
C TRP A 56 12.60 -8.34 -2.37
N THR A 57 12.35 -8.82 -3.59
CA THR A 57 12.53 -10.23 -3.93
C THR A 57 13.63 -10.34 -4.98
N PHE A 58 14.69 -11.09 -4.66
CA PHE A 58 15.85 -11.24 -5.53
C PHE A 58 16.48 -12.63 -5.36
N LEU A 59 17.34 -13.03 -6.29
CA LEU A 59 18.11 -14.26 -6.18
C LEU A 59 19.44 -13.95 -5.50
N LEU A 60 19.65 -14.50 -4.32
CA LEU A 60 20.91 -14.43 -3.60
C LEU A 60 21.59 -15.79 -3.68
N ASN A 61 22.79 -15.85 -4.28
CA ASN A 61 23.55 -17.11 -4.43
C ASN A 61 22.77 -18.25 -5.13
N GLY A 62 21.78 -17.92 -5.97
CA GLY A 62 20.91 -18.90 -6.64
C GLY A 62 19.66 -19.29 -5.86
N GLU A 63 19.49 -18.78 -4.62
CA GLU A 63 18.33 -19.02 -3.79
C GLU A 63 17.37 -17.80 -3.80
N PRO A 64 16.05 -18.02 -3.97
CA PRO A 64 15.08 -16.94 -3.94
C PRO A 64 15.01 -16.36 -2.52
N THR A 65 15.46 -15.12 -2.38
CA THR A 65 15.48 -14.39 -1.11
C THR A 65 14.48 -13.24 -1.16
N SER A 66 13.67 -13.13 -0.12
CA SER A 66 12.75 -12.01 0.09
C SER A 66 13.16 -11.23 1.34
N VAL A 67 13.29 -9.92 1.21
CA VAL A 67 13.56 -9.00 2.32
C VAL A 67 12.37 -8.08 2.46
N VAL A 68 11.81 -8.02 3.67
CA VAL A 68 10.67 -7.19 4.03
C VAL A 68 11.15 -6.18 5.07
N LEU A 69 10.91 -4.90 4.82
CA LEU A 69 11.15 -3.82 5.77
C LEU A 69 9.81 -3.26 6.23
N HIS A 70 9.59 -3.21 7.53
CA HIS A 70 8.49 -2.48 8.13
C HIS A 70 8.90 -1.01 8.29
N ARG A 71 8.18 -0.09 7.65
CA ARG A 71 8.54 1.34 7.70
C ARG A 71 8.22 1.97 9.05
N ASP A 72 7.23 1.44 9.76
CA ASP A 72 6.84 1.93 11.09
C ASP A 72 7.86 1.54 12.16
N THR A 73 8.19 0.25 12.24
CA THR A 73 9.07 -0.31 13.27
C THR A 73 10.54 -0.34 12.85
N LEU A 74 10.83 -0.09 11.57
CA LEU A 74 12.15 -0.25 10.94
C LEU A 74 12.73 -1.66 11.08
N GLU A 75 11.85 -2.65 11.31
CA GLU A 75 12.21 -4.05 11.43
C GLU A 75 12.41 -4.68 10.05
N VAL A 76 13.42 -5.54 9.96
CA VAL A 76 13.76 -6.27 8.74
C VAL A 76 13.46 -7.75 8.93
N ALA A 77 12.69 -8.34 8.02
CA ALA A 77 12.46 -9.78 7.94
C ALA A 77 13.04 -10.32 6.64
N CYS A 78 13.75 -11.44 6.72
CA CYS A 78 14.33 -12.14 5.58
C CYS A 78 13.68 -13.52 5.45
N ASN A 79 13.11 -13.83 4.29
CA ASN A 79 12.44 -15.11 4.01
C ASN A 79 11.30 -15.49 4.98
N GLY A 80 10.71 -14.48 5.63
CA GLY A 80 9.66 -14.66 6.64
C GLY A 80 10.16 -14.68 8.08
N ASP A 81 11.47 -14.70 8.31
CA ASP A 81 12.07 -14.67 9.64
C ASP A 81 12.57 -13.26 9.99
N LEU A 82 12.25 -12.78 11.18
CA LEU A 82 12.75 -11.49 11.68
C LEU A 82 14.26 -11.58 11.92
N VAL A 83 15.03 -10.67 11.33
CA VAL A 83 16.48 -10.64 11.48
C VAL A 83 16.90 -9.50 12.39
N GLU A 84 17.98 -9.71 13.15
CA GLU A 84 18.60 -8.65 13.91
C GLU A 84 19.14 -7.58 12.96
N SER A 85 18.68 -6.35 13.17
CA SER A 85 19.05 -5.19 12.38
C SER A 85 19.40 -4.02 13.29
N THR A 86 20.40 -3.25 12.89
CA THR A 86 20.86 -2.04 13.59
C THR A 86 20.44 -0.84 12.78
N SER A 87 19.57 0.01 13.35
CA SER A 87 19.14 1.25 12.71
C SER A 87 19.95 2.43 13.23
N ASP A 88 20.61 3.13 12.33
CA ASP A 88 21.29 4.39 12.58
C ASP A 88 20.48 5.54 11.96
N PHE A 89 20.02 6.45 12.80
CA PHE A 89 19.22 7.60 12.38
C PHE A 89 20.14 8.79 12.11
N CYS A 90 20.26 9.17 10.84
CA CYS A 90 21.03 10.31 10.40
C CYS A 90 20.10 11.50 10.05
N HIS A 91 20.65 12.71 10.02
CA HIS A 91 19.90 13.93 9.68
C HIS A 91 19.32 13.92 8.25
N CYS A 92 19.90 13.11 7.35
CA CYS A 92 19.44 12.97 5.96
C CYS A 92 18.58 11.72 5.71
N GLY A 93 18.30 10.92 6.75
CA GLY A 93 17.52 9.69 6.68
C GLY A 93 18.02 8.57 7.58
N SER A 94 17.43 7.38 7.49
CA SER A 94 17.77 6.23 8.36
C SER A 94 18.51 5.15 7.58
N THR A 95 19.59 4.62 8.16
CA THR A 95 20.35 3.50 7.60
C THR A 95 20.17 2.28 8.49
N ILE A 96 19.71 1.17 7.92
CA ILE A 96 19.45 -0.06 8.64
C ILE A 96 20.41 -1.12 8.13
N GLU A 97 21.29 -1.58 8.99
CA GLU A 97 22.21 -2.67 8.71
C GLU A 97 21.67 -3.99 9.24
N PHE A 98 21.70 -5.03 8.42
CA PHE A 98 21.25 -6.36 8.81
C PHE A 98 22.12 -7.43 8.17
N ARG A 99 21.99 -8.68 8.64
CA ARG A 99 22.64 -9.84 8.05
C ARG A 99 21.62 -10.80 7.47
N VAL A 100 21.86 -11.26 6.25
CA VAL A 100 21.07 -12.29 5.57
C VAL A 100 22.00 -13.46 5.26
N GLY A 101 21.89 -14.52 6.05
CA GLY A 101 22.88 -15.61 6.04
C GLY A 101 24.30 -15.08 6.36
N GLU A 102 25.24 -15.27 5.42
CA GLU A 102 26.62 -14.79 5.54
C GLU A 102 26.87 -13.42 4.90
N ARG A 103 25.83 -12.77 4.35
CA ARG A 103 25.96 -11.53 3.58
C ARG A 103 25.46 -10.33 4.39
N ARG A 104 26.10 -9.18 4.23
CA ARG A 104 25.67 -7.92 4.86
C ARG A 104 24.67 -7.21 3.96
N GLY A 105 23.49 -6.92 4.51
CA GLY A 105 22.47 -6.09 3.90
C GLY A 105 22.44 -4.70 4.54
N VAL A 106 22.22 -3.69 3.72
CA VAL A 106 22.07 -2.29 4.16
C VAL A 106 20.87 -1.70 3.45
N ILE A 107 19.92 -1.19 4.23
CA ILE A 107 18.79 -0.42 3.73
C ILE A 107 19.08 1.04 4.04
N THR A 108 19.09 1.88 3.01
CA THR A 108 19.22 3.32 3.17
C THR A 108 17.89 3.97 2.85
N THR A 109 17.42 4.77 3.78
CA THR A 109 16.19 5.54 3.66
C THR A 109 16.59 6.98 3.43
N SER A 110 16.18 7.57 2.32
CA SER A 110 16.48 8.95 1.98
C SER A 110 15.21 9.71 1.64
N ALA A 111 15.11 10.95 2.10
CA ALA A 111 14.05 11.83 1.66
C ALA A 111 14.24 12.11 0.16
N GLY A 112 13.20 11.89 -0.64
CA GLY A 112 13.26 12.14 -2.06
C GLY A 112 13.65 13.59 -2.36
N SER A 113 14.39 13.78 -3.44
CA SER A 113 14.89 15.10 -3.86
C SER A 113 13.79 16.13 -4.15
N LYS A 114 12.54 15.67 -4.36
CA LYS A 114 11.36 16.50 -4.58
C LYS A 114 10.39 16.33 -3.42
N PRO A 115 9.69 17.41 -3.01
CA PRO A 115 8.71 17.34 -1.91
C PRO A 115 7.50 16.44 -2.19
N LYS A 116 7.31 16.00 -3.45
CA LYS A 116 6.26 15.04 -3.86
C LYS A 116 6.71 13.58 -3.92
N ASP A 117 8.00 13.31 -3.80
CA ASP A 117 8.60 11.99 -4.06
C ASP A 117 8.55 11.05 -2.84
N GLY A 118 8.19 11.59 -1.66
CA GLY A 118 8.12 10.80 -0.42
C GLY A 118 9.49 10.30 0.05
N MET A 119 9.47 9.26 0.88
CA MET A 119 10.68 8.61 1.40
C MET A 119 11.09 7.45 0.48
N THR A 120 12.30 7.49 -0.04
CA THR A 120 12.85 6.43 -0.89
C THR A 120 13.65 5.45 -0.06
N PHE A 121 13.31 4.17 -0.20
CA PHE A 121 14.02 3.06 0.44
C PHE A 121 14.85 2.32 -0.59
N THR A 122 16.14 2.20 -0.34
CA THR A 122 17.10 1.52 -1.21
C THR A 122 17.74 0.38 -0.46
N LEU A 123 17.61 -0.84 -0.99
CA LEU A 123 18.27 -2.02 -0.43
C LEU A 123 19.58 -2.30 -1.18
N THR A 124 20.64 -2.56 -0.43
CA THR A 124 21.96 -2.93 -0.94
C THR A 124 22.43 -4.19 -0.23
N ILE A 125 22.82 -5.23 -0.96
CA ILE A 125 23.38 -6.47 -0.41
C ILE A 125 24.84 -6.59 -0.86
N ASP A 126 25.77 -6.66 0.09
CA ASP A 126 27.21 -6.79 -0.20
C ASP A 126 27.77 -5.64 -1.08
N GLY A 127 27.14 -4.46 -1.02
CA GLY A 127 27.46 -3.32 -1.89
C GLY A 127 26.73 -3.31 -3.24
N CYS A 128 25.97 -4.36 -3.59
CA CYS A 128 25.15 -4.42 -4.79
C CYS A 128 23.72 -3.93 -4.54
N LEU A 129 23.28 -2.93 -5.29
CA LEU A 129 21.92 -2.38 -5.20
C LEU A 129 20.90 -3.38 -5.75
N VAL A 130 19.86 -3.64 -4.96
CA VAL A 130 18.73 -4.47 -5.36
C VAL A 130 17.63 -3.56 -5.93
N PRO A 131 17.27 -3.70 -7.22
CA PRO A 131 16.23 -2.89 -7.82
C PRO A 131 14.90 -3.13 -7.11
N ASN A 132 14.13 -2.06 -6.93
CA ASN A 132 12.74 -2.21 -6.52
C ASN A 132 11.93 -2.82 -7.68
N SER A 133 10.93 -3.65 -7.37
CA SER A 133 9.94 -4.00 -8.38
C SER A 133 9.11 -2.74 -8.67
N PRO A 134 8.98 -2.32 -9.94
CA PRO A 134 8.22 -1.13 -10.31
C PRO A 134 6.72 -1.43 -10.24
N SER A 135 6.14 -1.33 -9.04
CA SER A 135 4.69 -1.36 -8.84
C SER A 135 4.13 -0.04 -8.28
N ASP A 136 4.98 0.97 -8.07
CA ASP A 136 4.57 2.29 -7.56
C ASP A 136 4.43 3.28 -8.72
N THR A 137 3.39 3.07 -9.54
CA THR A 137 2.87 4.06 -10.50
C THR A 137 1.39 3.75 -10.74
N ASP A 138 0.51 4.33 -9.93
CA ASP A 138 -0.86 4.70 -10.32
C ASP A 138 -1.26 6.00 -9.62
#